data_AF-A0A518H3B4-F1
#
_entry.id   AF-A0A518H3B4-F1
#
_cell.length_a   1.000
_cell.length_b   1.000
_cell.length_c   1.000
_cell.angle_alpha   90.00
_cell.angle_beta   90.00
_cell.angle_gamma   90.00
#
_symmetry.space_group_name_H-M   'P 1'
#
loop_
_entity.id
_entity.type
_entity.pdbx_description
1 polymer ?
#
loop_
_entity_poly.entity_id
_entity_poly.type
_entity_poly.pdbx_seq_one_letter_code
_entity_poly.pdbx_strand_id
1 'polypeptide(L)' 'MPFHIQLDRARMTASWCDRCGRVVDSDQEPYHFHSEQCGGCREFRRIDEDWGWCRNRKSVYCGRLMFEHDTCSVHA' A
#
# COMPACT_ATOMS: atom_id res chain seq x y z
N MET A 1 -33.61 33.55 14.15
CA MET A 1 -32.24 33.17 14.55
C MET A 1 -31.87 31.94 13.72
N PRO A 2 -31.10 32.03 12.63
CA PRO A 2 -30.68 30.83 11.92
C PRO A 2 -29.60 30.13 12.73
N PHE A 3 -29.81 28.85 13.06
CA PHE A 3 -28.80 28.00 13.68
C PHE A 3 -27.76 27.64 12.61
N HIS A 4 -26.56 28.21 12.72
CA HIS A 4 -25.42 27.74 11.96
C HIS A 4 -24.91 26.43 12.59
N ILE A 5 -25.16 25.30 11.92
CA ILE A 5 -24.48 24.05 12.24
C ILE A 5 -23.02 24.24 11.81
N GLN A 6 -22.14 24.57 12.76
CA GLN A 6 -20.70 24.42 12.57
C GLN A 6 -20.44 22.92 12.53
N LEU A 7 -20.35 22.36 11.32
CA LEU A 7 -19.71 21.07 11.10
C LEU A 7 -18.25 21.25 11.47
N ASP A 8 -17.89 20.91 12.71
CA ASP A 8 -16.51 20.62 13.06
C ASP A 8 -16.09 19.53 12.08
N ARG A 9 -15.25 19.88 11.10
CA ARG A 9 -14.70 18.90 10.16
C ARG A 9 -13.76 18.03 11.00
N ALA A 10 -14.32 17.01 11.64
CA ALA A 10 -13.56 15.94 12.25
C ALA A 10 -12.61 15.43 11.17
N ARG A 11 -11.32 15.77 11.30
CA ARG A 11 -10.30 15.32 10.36
C ARG A 11 -10.10 13.84 10.65
N MET A 12 -10.61 13.00 9.76
CA MET A 12 -10.33 11.57 9.82
C MET A 12 -8.88 11.34 9.38
N THR A 13 -8.05 10.91 10.31
CA THR A 13 -6.69 10.46 10.02
C THR A 13 -6.73 8.96 9.76
N ALA A 14 -6.23 8.53 8.59
CA ALA A 14 -6.12 7.12 8.26
C ALA A 14 -4.72 6.61 8.62
N SER A 15 -4.65 5.69 9.58
CA SER A 15 -3.40 5.08 10.03
C SER A 15 -3.43 3.57 9.85
N TRP A 16 -2.28 2.98 9.56
CA TRP A 16 -2.14 1.53 9.34
C TRP A 16 -0.76 1.05 9.80
N CYS A 17 -0.60 -0.26 10.01
CA CYS A 17 0.70 -0.84 10.33
C CYS A 17 1.38 -1.31 9.05
N ASP A 18 2.60 -0.83 8.79
CA ASP A 18 3.41 -1.34 7.69
C ASP A 18 3.93 -2.75 7.97
N ARG A 19 4.61 -3.37 6.99
CA ARG A 19 5.19 -4.72 7.13
C ARG A 19 6.17 -4.88 8.30
N CYS A 20 6.78 -3.79 8.77
CA CYS A 20 7.70 -3.78 9.89
C CYS A 20 6.97 -3.61 11.23
N GLY A 21 5.64 -3.50 11.22
CA GLY A 21 4.82 -3.26 12.38
C GLY A 21 4.85 -1.80 12.85
N ARG A 22 5.37 -0.87 12.04
CA ARG A 22 5.35 0.56 12.34
C ARG A 22 4.00 1.14 11.99
N VAL A 23 3.43 1.94 12.89
CA VAL A 23 2.21 2.71 12.61
C VAL A 23 2.57 3.86 11.67
N VAL A 24 1.87 3.93 10.54
CA VAL A 24 2.05 4.92 9.48
C VAL A 24 0.79 5.74 9.34
N ASP A 25 0.97 7.06 9.40
CA ASP A 25 -0.08 8.05 9.16
C ASP A 25 -0.10 8.42 7.67
N SER A 26 -1.23 8.16 7.00
CA SER A 26 -1.38 8.41 5.57
C SER A 26 -1.33 9.90 5.21
N ASP A 27 -1.60 10.80 6.17
CA ASP A 27 -1.48 12.25 5.93
C ASP A 27 -0.01 12.69 5.90
N GLN A 28 0.87 11.98 6.62
CA GLN A 28 2.31 12.29 6.68
C GLN A 28 3.10 11.52 5.63
N GLU A 29 2.70 10.29 5.34
CA GLU A 29 3.38 9.38 4.43
C GLU A 29 2.41 8.82 3.36
N PRO A 30 1.85 9.67 2.49
CA PRO A 30 0.75 9.29 1.58
C PRO A 30 1.12 8.22 0.56
N TYR A 31 2.41 8.05 0.26
CA TYR A 31 2.90 7.08 -0.71
C TYR A 31 3.43 5.78 -0.10
N HIS A 32 3.54 5.71 1.23
CA HIS A 32 4.14 4.53 1.89
C HIS A 32 3.33 3.26 1.60
N PHE A 33 2.00 3.39 1.53
CA PHE A 33 1.11 2.29 1.19
C PHE A 33 1.40 1.72 -0.19
N HIS A 34 1.56 2.59 -1.19
CA HIS A 34 1.89 2.18 -2.56
C HIS A 34 3.29 1.55 -2.67
N SER A 35 4.26 2.01 -1.88
CA SER A 35 5.60 1.42 -1.89
C SER A 35 5.66 0.01 -1.31
N GLU A 36 4.73 -0.32 -0.40
CA GLU A 36 4.66 -1.62 0.27
C GLU A 36 3.94 -2.68 -0.57
N GLN A 37 3.27 -2.26 -1.64
CA GLN A 37 2.66 -3.13 -2.64
C GLN A 37 3.72 -3.77 -3.54
N CYS A 38 3.36 -4.88 -4.18
CA CYS A 38 4.21 -5.59 -5.13
C CYS A 38 4.63 -4.67 -6.28
N GLY A 39 3.74 -3.81 -6.79
CA GLY A 39 4.04 -2.82 -7.83
C GLY A 39 5.13 -1.82 -7.42
N GLY A 40 5.23 -1.51 -6.13
CA GLY A 40 6.32 -0.71 -5.55
C GLY A 40 7.62 -1.48 -5.29
N CYS A 41 7.63 -2.81 -5.43
CA CYS A 41 8.77 -3.66 -5.15
C CYS A 41 9.73 -3.77 -6.35
N ARG A 42 11.04 -3.64 -6.12
CA ARG A 42 12.08 -3.80 -7.17
C ARG A 42 12.10 -5.18 -7.84
N GLU A 43 11.53 -6.19 -7.17
CA GLU A 43 11.49 -7.58 -7.63
C GLU A 43 10.26 -7.88 -8.50
N PHE A 44 9.30 -6.97 -8.56
CA PHE A 44 8.12 -7.08 -9.42
C PHE A 44 8.46 -6.78 -10.87
N ARG A 45 7.84 -7.52 -11.77
CA ARG A 45 7.99 -7.38 -13.22
C ARG A 45 6.60 -7.26 -13.81
N ARG A 46 6.31 -6.03 -14.26
CA ARG A 46 5.04 -5.65 -14.85
C ARG A 46 4.82 -6.39 -16.17
N ILE A 47 3.61 -6.91 -16.37
CA ILE A 47 3.12 -7.46 -17.63
C ILE A 47 2.17 -6.44 -18.28
N ASP A 48 1.22 -5.92 -17.50
CA ASP A 48 0.26 -4.89 -17.92
C ASP A 48 0.01 -3.87 -16.78
N GLU A 49 -1.05 -3.07 -16.85
CA GLU A 49 -1.35 -2.04 -15.86
C GLU A 49 -1.53 -2.60 -14.44
N ASP A 50 -2.15 -3.77 -14.32
CA ASP A 50 -2.62 -4.35 -13.07
C ASP A 50 -1.83 -5.58 -12.65
N TRP A 51 -1.23 -6.29 -13.61
CA TRP A 51 -0.66 -7.61 -13.42
C TRP A 51 0.84 -7.66 -13.67
N GLY A 52 1.50 -8.56 -12.95
CA GLY A 52 2.89 -8.89 -13.17
C GLY A 52 3.28 -10.24 -12.61
N TRP A 53 4.58 -10.44 -12.49
CA TRP A 53 5.18 -11.59 -11.83
C TRP A 53 6.36 -11.16 -10.94
N CYS A 54 6.79 -12.01 -10.00
CA CYS A 54 7.85 -11.72 -9.05
C CYS A 54 9.06 -12.61 -9.33
N ARG A 55 10.24 -11.99 -9.41
CA ARG A 55 11.52 -12.72 -9.63
C ARG A 55 12.17 -13.22 -8.34
N ASN A 56 11.70 -12.75 -7.18
CA ASN A 56 12.28 -13.15 -5.89
C ASN A 56 11.87 -14.57 -5.52
N ARG A 57 12.84 -15.49 -5.49
CA ARG A 57 12.63 -16.92 -5.18
C ARG A 57 12.08 -17.21 -3.78
N LYS A 58 12.18 -16.25 -2.85
CA LYS A 58 11.61 -16.38 -1.51
C LYS A 58 10.16 -15.90 -1.44
N SER A 59 9.66 -15.24 -2.48
CA SER A 59 8.29 -14.74 -2.52
C SER A 59 7.31 -15.87 -2.76
N VAL A 60 6.16 -15.79 -2.09
CA VAL A 60 4.99 -16.66 -2.33
C VAL A 60 4.48 -16.55 -3.77
N TYR A 61 4.87 -15.47 -4.45
CA TYR A 61 4.50 -15.19 -5.83
C TYR A 61 5.62 -15.45 -6.86
N CYS A 62 6.73 -16.08 -6.47
CA CYS A 62 7.81 -16.40 -7.40
C CYS A 62 7.30 -17.20 -8.60
N GLY A 63 7.46 -16.66 -9.81
CA GLY A 63 7.02 -17.31 -11.05
C GLY A 63 5.50 -17.49 -11.20
N ARG A 64 4.71 -16.83 -10.34
CA ARG A 64 3.24 -16.79 -10.43
C ARG A 64 2.79 -15.41 -10.91
N LEU A 65 1.60 -15.35 -11.48
CA LEU A 65 0.92 -14.09 -11.75
C LEU A 65 0.42 -13.51 -10.42
N MET A 66 0.57 -12.21 -10.21
CA MET A 66 -0.02 -11.48 -9.07
C MET A 66 -0.48 -10.08 -9.48
N PHE A 67 -1.34 -9.50 -8.65
CA PHE A 67 -1.82 -8.14 -8.82
C PHE A 67 -0.77 -7.15 -8.28
N GLU A 68 -0.61 -5.98 -8.90
CA GLU A 68 0.41 -5.04 -8.45
C GLU A 68 0.14 -4.51 -7.03
N HIS A 69 -1.12 -4.47 -6.59
CA HIS A 69 -1.50 -4.08 -5.23
C HIS A 69 -1.37 -5.20 -4.19
N ASP A 70 -1.00 -6.43 -4.58
CA ASP A 70 -0.73 -7.49 -3.62
C ASP A 70 0.47 -7.13 -2.72
N THR A 71 0.58 -7.76 -1.56
CA THR A 71 1.71 -7.56 -0.64
C THR A 71 2.31 -8.92 -0.24
N CYS A 72 3.60 -8.95 0.11
CA CYS A 72 4.23 -10.18 0.60
C CYS A 72 5.22 -9.90 1.74
N SER A 73 5.46 -10.92 2.57
CA SER A 73 6.35 -10.81 3.73
C SER A 73 7.84 -10.62 3.39
N VAL A 74 8.24 -10.91 2.15
CA VAL A 74 9.64 -10.85 1.69
C VAL A 74 9.93 -9.68 0.74
N HIS A 75 9.08 -8.67 0.76
CA HIS A 75 9.27 -7.43 -0.02
C HIS A 75 10.69 -6.88 0.21
N ALA A 76 11.37 -6.41 -0.82
CA ALA A 76 12.83 -6.28 -0.84
C ALA A 76 13.32 -4.87 -1.16
#